data_AF-A0A661QEC3-F1
#
_entry.id   AF-A0A661QEC3-F1
#
_cell.length_a   1.000
_cell.length_b   1.000
_cell.length_c   1.000
_cell.angle_alpha   90.00
_cell.angle_beta   90.00
_cell.angle_gamma   90.00
#
_symmetry.space_group_name_H-M   'P 1'
#
loop_
_entity.id
_entity.type
_entity.pdbx_description
1 polymer ?
#
loop_
_entity_poly.entity_id
_entity_poly.type
_entity_poly.pdbx_seq_one_letter_code
_entity_poly.pdbx_strand_id
1 'polypeptide(L)'
;MTEQTNLDNNFRTTGAKLGSLDKYGVATHDLEYIKALLASGKYFITVDAHKGATRLGYTTEENIIERILNVIPNQIYKTMPAQKAPLGTMQDVYHCPEEDGTEIYLKLQISHFGDSVVVSFKPK
;
A
#
# COMPACT_ATOMS: atom_id res chain seq x y z
N MET A 1 10.32 26.31 -41.17
CA MET A 1 9.59 25.02 -41.08
C MET A 1 10.46 24.01 -41.80
N THR A 2 11.12 23.03 -41.18
CA THR A 2 11.02 22.47 -39.83
C THR A 2 12.33 21.73 -39.59
N GLU A 3 13.03 22.00 -38.50
CA GLU A 3 14.11 21.13 -38.00
C GLU A 3 13.43 19.93 -37.32
N GLN A 4 13.75 18.72 -37.76
CA GLN A 4 13.47 17.52 -36.97
C GLN A 4 14.76 16.72 -36.87
N THR A 5 15.33 16.79 -35.67
CA THR A 5 16.63 16.29 -35.25
C THR A 5 16.66 14.77 -35.15
N ASN A 6 17.85 14.22 -35.43
CA ASN A 6 18.23 12.83 -35.34
C ASN A 6 17.83 12.16 -34.00
N LEU A 7 17.23 10.99 -34.10
CA LEU A 7 17.05 10.02 -33.01
C LEU A 7 18.35 9.22 -32.87
N ASP A 8 19.19 9.61 -31.92
CA ASP A 8 20.36 8.83 -31.55
C ASP A 8 19.95 7.61 -30.71
N ASN A 9 20.14 6.45 -31.34
CA ASN A 9 20.27 5.15 -30.71
C ASN A 9 21.36 5.17 -29.63
N ASN A 10 20.99 4.90 -28.39
CA ASN A 10 21.93 4.48 -27.35
C ASN A 10 21.27 3.50 -26.37
N PHE A 11 21.00 2.29 -26.85
CA PHE A 11 20.84 1.13 -25.96
C PHE A 11 22.22 0.70 -25.47
N ARG A 12 22.65 1.27 -24.34
CA ARG A 12 23.74 0.71 -23.52
C ARG A 12 23.14 -0.02 -22.34
N THR A 13 23.11 -1.34 -22.47
CA THR A 13 22.96 -2.31 -21.39
C THR A 13 24.07 -2.08 -20.35
N THR A 14 23.68 -1.50 -19.21
CA THR A 14 24.50 -1.49 -18.00
C THR A 14 23.61 -2.01 -16.88
N GLY A 15 24.07 -3.04 -16.17
CA GLY A 15 23.34 -3.76 -15.13
C GLY A 15 22.98 -2.87 -13.93
N ALA A 16 21.93 -2.05 -14.09
CA ALA A 16 21.24 -1.41 -12.99
C ALA A 16 20.33 -2.45 -12.36
N LYS A 17 20.68 -2.90 -11.15
CA LYS A 17 19.77 -3.52 -10.19
C LYS A 17 18.47 -2.71 -10.23
N LEU A 18 17.37 -3.32 -10.71
CA LEU A 18 16.07 -2.66 -10.92
C LEU A 18 15.80 -1.77 -9.70
N GLY A 19 15.95 -0.46 -9.86
CA GLY A 19 15.84 0.48 -8.75
C GLY A 19 14.50 0.25 -8.06
N SER A 20 14.52 0.18 -6.72
CA SER A 20 13.30 0.05 -5.92
C SER A 20 12.30 1.07 -6.44
N LEU A 21 11.19 0.58 -7.02
CA LEU A 21 10.07 1.36 -7.57
C LEU A 21 9.24 2.03 -6.47
N ASP A 22 9.85 2.26 -5.31
CA ASP A 22 9.22 2.83 -4.15
C ASP A 22 9.02 4.33 -4.40
N LYS A 23 7.79 4.79 -4.25
CA LYS A 23 7.43 6.21 -4.33
C LYS A 23 7.01 6.68 -2.95
N TYR A 24 7.67 7.69 -2.40
CA TYR A 24 7.38 8.19 -1.06
C TYR A 24 6.35 9.32 -1.09
N GLY A 25 5.48 9.38 -0.09
CA GLY A 25 4.48 10.44 0.06
C GLY A 25 3.35 10.45 -0.97
N VAL A 26 3.31 9.47 -1.88
CA VAL A 26 2.31 9.38 -2.95
C VAL A 26 1.70 7.99 -2.91
N ALA A 27 0.37 7.92 -2.77
CA ALA A 27 -0.40 6.68 -2.85
C ALA A 27 -0.64 6.30 -4.32
N THR A 28 -0.67 5.01 -4.62
CA THR A 28 -1.03 4.50 -5.95
C THR A 28 -2.52 4.21 -6.06
N HIS A 29 -3.17 3.90 -4.94
CA HIS A 29 -4.60 3.63 -4.89
C HIS A 29 -5.36 4.83 -4.32
N ASP A 30 -6.59 5.03 -4.80
CA ASP A 30 -7.51 5.98 -4.17
C ASP A 30 -7.95 5.44 -2.80
N LEU A 31 -7.63 6.19 -1.75
CA LEU A 31 -7.93 5.80 -0.37
C LEU A 31 -9.45 5.71 -0.13
N GLU A 32 -10.26 6.57 -0.74
CA GLU A 32 -11.71 6.54 -0.56
C GLU A 32 -12.32 5.32 -1.27
N TYR A 33 -11.76 4.91 -2.41
CA TYR A 33 -12.14 3.64 -3.04
C TYR A 33 -11.78 2.43 -2.16
N ILE A 34 -10.60 2.42 -1.55
CA ILE A 34 -10.23 1.39 -0.57
C ILE A 34 -11.23 1.35 0.58
N LYS A 35 -11.57 2.50 1.18
CA LYS A 35 -12.53 2.57 2.27
C LYS A 35 -13.91 2.04 1.87
N ALA A 36 -14.37 2.32 0.64
CA ALA A 36 -15.62 1.79 0.13
C ALA A 36 -15.61 0.25 0.00
N LEU A 37 -14.49 -0.34 -0.43
CA LEU A 37 -14.32 -1.79 -0.44
C LEU A 37 -14.35 -2.39 0.97
N LEU A 38 -13.65 -1.77 1.93
CA LEU A 38 -13.66 -2.21 3.33
C LEU A 38 -15.07 -2.14 3.94
N ALA A 39 -15.77 -1.02 3.75
CA ALA A 39 -17.12 -0.81 4.27
C ALA A 39 -18.16 -1.77 3.66
N SER A 40 -17.91 -2.28 2.46
CA SER A 40 -18.75 -3.29 1.80
C SER A 40 -18.36 -4.74 2.12
N GLY A 41 -17.41 -4.95 3.05
CA GLY A 41 -16.95 -6.28 3.45
C GLY A 41 -16.02 -6.96 2.45
N LYS A 42 -15.48 -6.22 1.48
CA LYS A 42 -14.62 -6.75 0.43
C LYS A 42 -13.15 -6.62 0.81
N TYR A 43 -12.73 -7.46 1.75
CA TYR A 43 -11.36 -7.42 2.26
C TYR A 43 -10.83 -8.80 2.68
N PHE A 44 -9.50 -8.88 2.77
CA PHE A 44 -8.77 -10.02 3.30
C PHE A 44 -7.76 -9.56 4.36
N ILE A 45 -7.97 -9.99 5.60
CA ILE A 45 -7.01 -9.82 6.68
C ILE A 45 -6.23 -11.12 6.82
N THR A 46 -4.91 -11.07 6.56
CA THR A 46 -4.06 -12.25 6.74
C THR A 46 -3.89 -12.60 8.21
N VAL A 47 -3.62 -13.87 8.53
CA VAL A 47 -3.34 -14.31 9.91
C VAL A 47 -2.25 -13.48 10.57
N ASP A 48 -1.19 -13.12 9.84
CA ASP A 48 -0.10 -12.30 10.37
C ASP A 48 -0.52 -10.85 10.62
N ALA A 49 -1.41 -10.30 9.79
CA ALA A 49 -2.00 -8.98 10.00
C ALA A 49 -2.89 -8.98 11.24
N HIS A 50 -3.76 -10.00 11.39
CA HIS A 50 -4.58 -10.15 12.59
C HIS A 50 -3.70 -10.26 13.84
N LYS A 51 -2.65 -11.10 13.85
CA LYS A 51 -1.71 -11.20 14.97
C LYS A 51 -1.02 -9.86 15.26
N GLY A 52 -0.66 -9.10 14.23
CA GLY A 52 -0.06 -7.76 14.40
C GLY A 52 -1.02 -6.77 15.02
N ALA A 53 -2.27 -6.75 14.56
CA ALA A 53 -3.34 -5.94 15.08
C ALA A 53 -3.68 -6.29 16.55
N THR A 54 -3.77 -7.58 16.89
CA THR A 54 -4.02 -8.03 18.27
C THR A 54 -2.95 -7.54 19.24
N ARG A 55 -1.67 -7.49 18.83
CA ARG A 55 -0.58 -6.93 19.66
C ARG A 55 -0.73 -5.44 19.93
N LEU A 56 -1.49 -4.73 19.10
CA LEU A 56 -1.80 -3.31 19.21
C LEU A 56 -3.18 -3.06 19.85
N GLY A 57 -3.83 -4.10 20.42
CA GLY A 57 -5.13 -3.98 21.07
C GLY A 57 -6.34 -4.15 20.15
N TYR A 58 -6.14 -4.31 18.84
CA TYR A 58 -7.20 -4.56 17.86
C TYR A 58 -7.50 -6.06 17.80
N THR A 59 -8.46 -6.49 18.63
CA THR A 59 -8.72 -7.92 18.85
C THR A 59 -9.77 -8.54 17.92
N THR A 60 -10.60 -7.72 17.28
CA THR A 60 -11.60 -8.18 16.30
C THR A 60 -11.33 -7.60 14.92
N GLU A 61 -11.86 -8.23 13.87
CA GLU A 61 -11.75 -7.71 12.51
C GLU A 61 -12.45 -6.35 12.38
N GLU A 62 -13.58 -6.15 13.06
CA GLU A 62 -14.33 -4.89 13.05
C GLU A 62 -13.47 -3.74 13.58
N ASN A 63 -12.71 -3.95 14.66
CA ASN A 63 -11.81 -2.91 15.18
C ASN A 63 -10.69 -2.58 14.19
N ILE A 64 -10.15 -3.59 13.50
CA ILE A 64 -9.12 -3.38 12.47
C ILE A 64 -9.68 -2.53 11.34
N ILE A 65 -10.87 -2.89 10.84
CA ILE A 65 -11.51 -2.19 9.72
C ILE A 65 -11.89 -0.77 10.12
N GLU A 66 -12.53 -0.58 11.26
CA GLU A 66 -12.87 0.74 11.80
C GLU A 66 -11.62 1.64 11.90
N ARG A 67 -10.50 1.07 12.35
CA ARG A 67 -9.25 1.82 12.41
C ARG A 67 -8.73 2.23 11.04
N ILE A 68 -8.81 1.34 10.06
CA ILE A 68 -8.37 1.62 8.68
C ILE A 68 -9.29 2.66 8.02
N LEU A 69 -10.59 2.65 8.31
CA LEU A 69 -11.53 3.66 7.82
C LEU A 69 -11.19 5.08 8.29
N ASN A 70 -10.52 5.20 9.44
CA ASN A 70 -10.01 6.47 9.99
C ASN A 70 -8.63 6.89 9.45
N VAL A 71 -8.03 6.14 8.52
CA VAL A 71 -6.77 6.52 7.88
C VAL A 71 -6.99 7.76 7.01
N ILE A 72 -6.02 8.68 7.06
CA ILE A 72 -6.02 9.92 6.28
C ILE A 72 -4.91 9.92 5.22
N PRO A 73 -5.08 10.65 4.10
CA PRO A 73 -4.08 10.67 3.03
C PRO A 73 -2.67 11.03 3.49
N ASN A 74 -2.54 11.96 4.44
CA ASN A 74 -1.23 12.44 4.94
C ASN A 74 -0.44 11.39 5.73
N GLN A 75 -1.04 10.25 6.08
CA GLN A 75 -0.33 9.14 6.72
C GLN A 75 0.41 8.26 5.70
N ILE A 76 0.28 8.53 4.39
CA ILE A 76 1.02 7.80 3.36
C ILE A 76 2.53 7.97 3.58
N TYR A 77 3.22 6.86 3.75
CA TYR A 77 4.67 6.83 3.81
C TYR A 77 5.25 6.57 2.41
N LYS A 78 4.82 5.49 1.77
CA LYS A 78 5.26 5.13 0.41
C LYS A 78 4.33 4.15 -0.28
N THR A 79 4.38 4.07 -1.60
CA THR A 79 3.96 2.90 -2.37
C THR A 79 5.16 2.03 -2.69
N MET A 80 4.99 0.71 -2.67
CA MET A 80 6.00 -0.26 -3.13
C MET A 80 5.36 -1.44 -3.89
N PRO A 81 6.08 -2.16 -4.77
CA PRO A 81 5.59 -3.40 -5.36
C PRO A 81 5.33 -4.49 -4.30
N ALA A 82 4.27 -5.26 -4.48
CA ALA A 82 3.95 -6.41 -3.66
C ALA A 82 4.90 -7.59 -3.97
N GLN A 83 5.57 -8.12 -2.96
CA GLN A 83 6.55 -9.21 -3.14
C GLN A 83 5.91 -10.60 -3.31
N LYS A 84 4.71 -10.80 -2.76
CA LYS A 84 3.99 -12.09 -2.75
C LYS A 84 2.65 -11.99 -3.49
N ALA A 85 2.64 -11.26 -4.60
CA ALA A 85 1.46 -11.08 -5.45
C ALA A 85 1.89 -11.04 -6.94
N PRO A 86 0.95 -11.14 -7.89
CA PRO A 86 1.27 -11.01 -9.32
C PRO A 86 2.07 -9.74 -9.64
N LEU A 87 2.93 -9.83 -10.65
CA LEU A 87 3.78 -8.71 -11.07
C LEU A 87 2.93 -7.46 -11.38
N GLY A 88 3.41 -6.31 -10.93
CA GLY A 88 2.71 -5.02 -11.10
C GLY A 88 1.69 -4.71 -10.00
N THR A 89 1.42 -5.63 -9.08
CA THR A 89 0.60 -5.34 -7.89
C THR A 89 1.36 -4.39 -6.96
N MET A 90 0.72 -3.31 -6.54
CA MET A 90 1.31 -2.27 -5.68
C MET A 90 0.65 -2.26 -4.29
N GLN A 91 1.44 -1.94 -3.27
CA GLN A 91 1.02 -1.77 -1.88
C GLN A 91 1.28 -0.33 -1.45
N ASP A 92 0.26 0.33 -0.93
CA ASP A 92 0.39 1.61 -0.26
C ASP A 92 0.66 1.38 1.22
N VAL A 93 1.75 1.97 1.71
CA VAL A 93 2.25 1.83 3.07
C VAL A 93 1.95 3.12 3.82
N TYR A 94 1.20 3.00 4.90
CA TYR A 94 0.83 4.10 5.79
C TYR A 94 1.51 3.92 7.15
N HIS A 95 1.84 5.07 7.72
CA HIS A 95 2.35 5.23 9.07
C HIS A 95 1.28 5.94 9.88
N CYS A 96 0.55 5.19 10.70
CA CYS A 96 -0.60 5.71 11.42
C CYS A 96 -0.24 5.82 12.91
N PRO A 97 0.06 7.03 13.43
CA PRO A 97 0.32 7.21 14.84
C PRO A 97 -0.96 7.01 15.67
N GLU A 98 -0.78 6.49 16.88
CA GLU A 98 -1.81 6.30 17.89
C GLU A 98 -1.59 7.26 19.07
N GLU A 99 -2.62 7.45 19.89
CA GLU A 99 -2.57 8.38 21.04
C GLU A 99 -1.55 7.96 22.11
N ASP A 100 -1.31 6.66 22.25
CA ASP A 100 -0.34 6.09 23.19
C ASP A 100 1.11 6.18 22.71
N GLY A 101 1.34 6.80 21.55
CA GLY A 101 2.65 6.95 20.92
C GLY A 101 3.11 5.73 20.12
N THR A 102 2.31 4.67 20.04
CA THR A 102 2.59 3.58 19.09
C THR A 102 2.34 4.04 17.65
N GLU A 103 2.98 3.37 16.70
CA GLU A 103 2.83 3.66 15.28
C GLU A 103 2.47 2.38 14.55
N ILE A 104 1.34 2.41 13.84
CA ILE A 104 0.88 1.30 13.03
C ILE A 104 1.57 1.38 11.66
N TYR A 105 2.25 0.30 11.31
CA TYR A 105 2.73 0.06 9.95
C TYR A 105 1.64 -0.71 9.17
N LEU A 106 0.86 0.06 8.41
CA LEU A 106 -0.28 -0.43 7.64
C LEU A 106 0.10 -0.55 6.16
N LYS A 107 -0.21 -1.69 5.53
CA LYS A 107 -0.15 -1.82 4.08
C LYS A 107 -1.53 -2.15 3.52
N LEU A 108 -1.94 -1.38 2.52
CA LEU A 108 -3.18 -1.56 1.78
C LEU A 108 -2.84 -1.92 0.32
N GLN A 109 -3.42 -3.00 -0.15
CA GLN A 109 -3.23 -3.49 -1.51
C GLN A 109 -4.60 -3.81 -2.11
N ILE A 110 -4.93 -3.23 -3.25
CA ILE A 110 -6.08 -3.69 -4.03
C ILE A 110 -5.73 -5.05 -4.67
N SER A 111 -6.67 -6.00 -4.62
CA SER A 111 -6.52 -7.32 -5.22
C SER A 111 -6.23 -7.20 -6.73
N HIS A 112 -5.67 -8.27 -7.32
CA HIS A 112 -5.39 -8.28 -8.75
C HIS A 112 -6.64 -8.01 -9.61
N PHE A 113 -7.82 -8.39 -9.13
CA PHE A 113 -9.10 -8.19 -9.83
C PHE A 113 -9.75 -6.83 -9.52
N GLY A 114 -9.18 -6.00 -8.65
CA GLY A 114 -9.72 -4.69 -8.33
C GLY A 114 -10.91 -4.69 -7.37
N ASP A 115 -11.28 -5.85 -6.83
CA ASP A 115 -12.57 -6.09 -6.17
C ASP A 115 -12.49 -6.19 -4.64
N SER A 116 -11.30 -6.22 -4.07
CA SER A 116 -11.09 -6.43 -2.63
C SER A 116 -9.77 -5.83 -2.17
N VAL A 117 -9.65 -5.62 -0.86
CA VAL A 117 -8.46 -5.04 -0.22
C VAL A 117 -7.74 -6.09 0.61
N VAL A 118 -6.46 -6.30 0.35
CA VAL A 118 -5.59 -7.12 1.19
C VAL A 118 -4.89 -6.22 2.21
N VAL A 119 -5.04 -6.56 3.49
CA VAL A 119 -4.56 -5.75 4.62
C VAL A 119 -3.33 -6.41 5.27
N SER A 120 -2.30 -5.60 5.51
CA SER A 120 -1.23 -5.91 6.45
C SER A 120 -1.22 -4.88 7.57
N PHE A 121 -1.27 -5.33 8.83
CA PHE A 121 -1.40 -4.46 10.00
C PHE A 121 -0.40 -4.91 11.06
N LYS A 122 0.58 -4.07 11.40
CA LYS A 122 1.67 -4.45 12.31
C LYS A 122 2.10 -3.26 13.18
N PRO A 123 2.61 -3.51 14.40
CA PRO A 123 3.42 -2.50 15.08
C PRO A 123 4.64 -2.18 14.21
N LYS A 124 4.98 -0.91 14.12
CA LYS A 124 6.20 -0.45 13.45
C LYS A 124 7.44 -0.69 14.30
#